data_AF-A0A529NXX5-F1
#
_entry.id   AF-A0A529NXX5-F1
#
_cell.length_a   1.000
_cell.length_b   1.000
_cell.length_c   1.000
_cell.angle_alpha   90.00
_cell.angle_beta   90.00
_cell.angle_gamma   90.00
#
_symmetry.space_group_name_H-M   'P 1'
#
loop_
_entity.id
_entity.type
_entity.pdbx_description
1 polymer ?
#
loop_
_entity_poly.entity_id
_entity_poly.type
_entity_poly.pdbx_seq_one_letter_code
_entity_poly.pdbx_strand_id
1 'polypeptide(L)' 'MKKNFEELYKAFEDRFRGSRELVKERLKVYQPLLAQVPRQAEGPCLAIDLGCGRGEWLEVL' A
#
# COMPACT_ATOMS: atom_id res chain seq x y z
N MET A 1 -29.61 6.95 -8.87
CA MET A 1 -28.75 5.82 -9.27
C MET A 1 -28.31 5.06 -8.02
N LYS A 2 -28.43 3.73 -7.99
CA LYS A 2 -27.81 2.93 -6.92
C LYS A 2 -26.30 2.95 -7.14
N LYS A 3 -25.52 3.33 -6.12
CA LYS A 3 -24.06 3.14 -6.15
C LYS A 3 -23.77 1.64 -6.21
N ASN A 4 -22.87 1.24 -7.09
CA ASN A 4 -22.35 -0.13 -7.07
C ASN A 4 -21.37 -0.30 -5.90
N PHE A 5 -20.99 -1.54 -5.61
CA PHE A 5 -20.10 -1.84 -4.49
C PHE A 5 -18.75 -1.14 -4.60
N GLU A 6 -18.19 -1.00 -5.80
CA GLU A 6 -16.91 -0.32 -6.04
C GLU A 6 -16.93 1.15 -5.62
N GLU A 7 -17.98 1.87 -6.02
CA GLU A 7 -18.18 3.28 -5.63
C GLU A 7 -18.38 3.43 -4.12
N LEU A 8 -19.07 2.48 -3.50
CA LEU A 8 -19.26 2.45 -2.05
C LEU A 8 -17.93 2.21 -1.33
N TYR A 9 -17.16 1.21 -1.77
CA TYR A 9 -15.91 0.81 -1.15
C TYR A 9 -14.84 1.90 -1.27
N LYS A 10 -14.72 2.52 -2.45
CA LYS A 10 -13.84 3.68 -2.64
C LYS A 10 -14.19 4.82 -1.69
N ALA A 11 -15.46 5.20 -1.61
CA ALA A 11 -15.89 6.28 -0.72
C ALA A 11 -15.68 5.93 0.77
N PHE A 12 -15.84 4.65 1.13
CA PHE A 12 -15.54 4.14 2.46
C PHE A 12 -14.03 4.24 2.78
N GLU A 13 -13.17 3.77 1.89
CA GLU A 13 -11.70 3.89 2.06
C GLU A 13 -11.26 5.35 2.18
N ASP A 14 -11.72 6.23 1.28
CA ASP A 14 -11.36 7.65 1.30
C ASP A 14 -11.77 8.32 2.62
N ARG A 15 -12.93 7.93 3.19
CA ARG A 15 -13.43 8.47 4.47
C ARG A 15 -12.68 7.92 5.69
N PHE A 16 -12.50 6.60 5.78
CA PHE A 16 -12.07 5.95 7.01
C PHE A 16 -10.59 5.55 7.01
N ARG A 17 -10.02 5.22 5.85
CA ARG A 17 -8.58 4.95 5.69
C ARG A 17 -7.82 6.25 5.42
N GLY A 18 -8.42 7.15 4.65
CA GLY A 18 -7.90 8.46 4.27
C GLY A 18 -7.40 8.53 2.83
N SER A 19 -6.83 9.67 2.45
CA SER A 19 -6.26 9.88 1.11
C SER A 19 -5.07 8.95 0.84
N ARG A 20 -4.76 8.71 -0.43
CA ARG A 20 -3.62 7.87 -0.82
C ARG A 20 -2.30 8.44 -0.29
N GLU A 21 -2.17 9.76 -0.28
CA GLU A 21 -0.98 10.47 0.21
C GLU A 21 -0.80 10.25 1.72
N LEU A 22 -1.88 10.36 2.50
CA LEU A 22 -1.84 10.13 3.94
C LEU A 22 -1.49 8.68 4.27
N VAL A 23 -2.04 7.73 3.52
CA VAL A 23 -1.74 6.30 3.69
C VAL A 23 -0.27 6.02 3.34
N LYS A 24 0.23 6.54 2.22
CA LYS A 24 1.65 6.43 1.86
C LYS A 24 2.57 7.01 2.92
N GLU A 25 2.23 8.16 3.50
CA GLU A 25 3.03 8.76 4.57
C GLU A 25 3.08 7.87 5.81
N ARG A 26 1.92 7.34 6.25
CA ARG A 26 1.85 6.41 7.39
C ARG A 26 2.66 5.14 7.16
N LEU A 27 2.64 4.65 5.92
CA LEU A 27 3.34 3.45 5.49
C LEU A 27 4.88 3.60 5.56
N LYS A 28 5.44 4.81 5.40
CA LYS A 28 6.90 5.03 5.50
C LYS A 28 7.53 4.58 6.82
N VAL A 29 6.74 4.42 7.89
CA VAL A 29 7.21 3.90 9.17
C VAL A 29 7.94 2.55 9.07
N TYR A 30 7.63 1.71 8.07
CA TYR A 30 8.32 0.43 7.91
C TYR A 30 9.59 0.49 7.04
N GLN A 31 9.96 1.65 6.47
CA GLN A 31 11.20 1.77 5.70
C GLN A 31 12.46 1.31 6.47
N PRO A 32 12.64 1.64 7.77
CA PRO A 32 13.77 1.15 8.54
C PRO A 32 13.77 -0.37 8.73
N LEU A 33 12.59 -1.01 8.75
CA LEU A 33 12.46 -2.47 8.82
C LEU A 33 12.80 -3.10 7.47
N LEU A 34 12.30 -2.54 6.37
CA LEU A 34 12.59 -3.01 5.01
C LEU A 34 14.07 -2.89 4.66
N ALA A 35 14.75 -1.86 5.16
CA ALA A 35 16.20 -1.68 4.99
C ALA A 35 17.04 -2.80 5.62
N GLN A 36 16.48 -3.56 6.56
CA GLN A 36 17.14 -4.70 7.21
C GLN A 36 16.96 -6.01 6.45
N VAL A 37 16.09 -6.06 5.43
CA VAL A 37 15.88 -7.27 4.64
C VAL A 37 17.15 -7.58 3.85
N PRO A 38 17.77 -8.76 4.04
CA PRO A 38 18.97 -9.13 3.30
C PRO A 38 18.70 -9.13 1.80
N ARG A 39 19.51 -8.38 1.06
CA ARG A 39 19.44 -8.38 -0.40
C ARG A 39 20.22 -9.56 -0.96
N GLN A 40 19.69 -10.18 -2.00
CA GLN A 40 20.44 -11.21 -2.73
C GLN A 40 21.69 -10.56 -3.35
N ALA A 41 22.82 -11.28 -3.30
CA ALA A 41 24.07 -10.82 -3.90
C ALA A 41 23.96 -10.72 -5.43
N GLU A 42 23.16 -11.60 -6.03
CA GLU A 42 22.85 -11.62 -7.46
C GLU A 42 21.35 -11.86 -7.65
N GLY A 43 20.73 -11.14 -8.59
CA GLY A 43 19.32 -11.25 -8.93
C GLY A 43 18.39 -10.22 -8.23
N PRO A 44 17.12 -10.15 -8.68
CA PRO A 44 16.15 -9.20 -8.14
C PRO A 44 15.64 -9.65 -6.76
N CYS A 45 15.46 -8.70 -5.86
CA CYS A 45 14.71 -8.93 -4.63
C CYS A 45 13.21 -8.99 -4.97
N LEU A 46 12.59 -10.16 -4.77
CA LEU A 46 11.15 -10.33 -5.02
C LEU A 46 10.36 -10.06 -3.74
N ALA A 47 9.23 -9.36 -3.89
CA ALA A 47 8.30 -9.08 -2.80
C ALA A 47 6.86 -9.27 -3.30
N ILE A 48 5.96 -9.59 -2.37
CA ILE A 48 4.51 -9.68 -2.61
C ILE A 48 3.78 -8.80 -1.61
N ASP A 49 2.86 -7.97 -2.11
CA ASP A 49 2.00 -7.12 -1.29
C ASP A 49 0.62 -7.79 -1.13
N LEU A 50 0.41 -8.43 0.02
CA LEU A 50 -0.82 -9.18 0.29
C LEU A 50 -1.94 -8.22 0.71
N GLY A 51 -3.06 -8.26 -0.02
CA GLY A 51 -4.17 -7.33 0.22
C GLY A 51 -3.84 -5.90 -0.19
N CYS A 52 -3.12 -5.74 -1.31
CA CYS A 52 -2.59 -4.46 -1.78
C CYS A 52 -3.65 -3.35 -1.94
N GLY A 53 -4.92 -3.71 -2.20
CA GLY A 53 -6.04 -2.77 -2.30
C GLY A 53 -5.75 -1.68 -3.35
N ARG A 54 -5.65 -0.42 -2.93
CA ARG A 54 -5.29 0.71 -3.81
C ARG A 54 -3.79 0.76 -4.16
N GLY A 55 -2.98 -0.20 -3.74
CA GLY A 55 -1.56 -0.35 -4.10
C GLY A 55 -0.63 0.68 -3.46
N GLU A 56 -1.02 1.34 -2.36
CA GLU A 56 -0.19 2.39 -1.77
C GLU A 56 1.16 1.87 -1.26
N TRP A 57 1.24 0.60 -0.85
CA TRP A 57 2.48 0.02 -0.38
C TRP A 57 3.46 -0.27 -1.53
N LEU A 58 2.96 -0.79 -2.65
CA LEU A 58 3.72 -0.97 -3.88
C LEU A 58 4.28 0.35 -4.45
N GLU A 59 3.61 1.49 -4.20
CA GLU A 59 4.13 2.82 -4.57
C GLU A 59 5.20 3.36 -3.61
N VAL A 60 5.33 2.80 -2.40
CA VAL A 60 6.30 3.23 -1.37
C VAL A 60 7.59 2.39 -1.39
N LEU A 61 7.51 1.13 -1.83
CA LEU A 61 8.65 0.21 -2.02
C LEU A 61 9.59 0.68 -3.14
#